data_AF-A0A402BI88-F1
#
_entry.id   AF-A0A402BI88-F1
#
_cell.length_a   1.000
_cell.length_b   1.000
_cell.length_c   1.000
_cell.angle_alpha   90.00
_cell.angle_beta   90.00
_cell.angle_gamma   90.00
#
_symmetry.space_group_name_H-M   'P 1'
#
loop_
_entity.id
_entity.type
_entity.pdbx_description
1 polymer ?
#
loop_
_entity_poly.entity_id
_entity_poly.type
_entity_poly.pdbx_seq_one_letter_code
_entity_poly.pdbx_strand_id
1 'polypeptide(L)'
;MAIVSKLYDITSLIERYASIQVVNKAVVRGIRELHSNCPWCGGHDRFISRPETGQYTCATRASGCGRHGDGVNFLVEYVGMSVREAMTELGIDEFSAHKRAAPIPAKSSRETPPNKNWQESGLNLLGYAEKALWNTSGGKEMLNYLRGRGLNDDTIKRKRFGYIPPRKDGNWYIGSFEDWGFDVARLTPEVKAKKGVRIPPGILIPWLSADELWRLSIKRPDQPKGKDSGQVLGSGEGLYNVDLVRYDQPAMLVESEICACSVEQEAGDLINCVATGSVSRGRLLRWIAKLTLASFVLQGYDEDEAGYEGAAYWLKALKHSYRWSPTIAKDPNDILRQQHNKAARYTLRQWVESGIASVPQELVAEAAPVAIKSVEVAPQEPPVIQSVEPDTPMDRETELLITANTVSQIIDIFGGPENVKWTMREPGAPLEIPYYPVTLSQLPRKICPHVHLRERRISANVIRPVARQCPNRPLACGWCEEHATSHELLCLLSKLAYPALELGARGIEAGVANAEWYACLVSHKHATEDIRRLKARFSLAPA
;
A
#
# COMPACT_ATOMS: atom_id res chain seq x y z
N MET A 1 4.76 -17.31 15.42
CA MET A 1 4.29 -18.70 15.32
C MET A 1 5.49 -19.59 15.61
N ALA A 2 5.55 -20.17 16.81
CA ALA A 2 6.61 -21.07 17.26
C ALA A 2 6.25 -22.52 16.87
N ILE A 3 6.13 -22.79 15.57
CA ILE A 3 5.74 -24.13 15.08
C ILE A 3 6.96 -25.02 14.81
N VAL A 4 8.13 -24.44 14.57
CA VAL A 4 9.26 -25.17 13.97
C VAL A 4 10.10 -25.96 15.00
N SER A 5 10.03 -25.56 16.28
CA SER A 5 10.79 -26.11 17.42
C SER A 5 10.76 -27.64 17.60
N LYS A 6 9.66 -28.31 17.26
CA LYS A 6 9.43 -29.73 17.63
C LYS A 6 9.81 -30.76 16.57
N LEU A 7 10.08 -30.34 15.34
CA LEU A 7 10.28 -31.27 14.22
C LEU A 7 11.75 -31.62 14.00
N TYR A 8 12.67 -30.72 14.33
CA TYR A 8 14.11 -30.96 14.21
C TYR A 8 14.89 -30.03 15.14
N ASP A 9 16.05 -30.51 15.61
CA ASP A 9 17.03 -29.69 16.30
C ASP A 9 17.89 -28.97 15.25
N ILE A 10 17.78 -27.63 15.17
CA ILE A 10 18.48 -26.84 14.13
C ILE A 10 20.00 -26.96 14.24
N THR A 11 20.56 -27.14 15.43
CA THR A 11 22.01 -27.28 15.60
C THR A 11 22.48 -28.62 15.04
N SER A 12 21.78 -29.71 15.38
CA SER A 12 22.05 -31.05 14.88
C SER A 12 21.82 -31.16 13.38
N LEU A 13 20.83 -30.44 12.84
CA LEU A 13 20.61 -30.33 11.39
C LEU A 13 21.82 -29.67 10.71
N ILE A 14 22.31 -28.55 11.24
CA ILE A 14 23.43 -27.82 10.65
C ILE A 14 24.71 -28.66 10.73
N GLU A 15 24.96 -29.34 11.84
CA GLU A 15 26.12 -30.23 12.03
C GLU A 15 26.15 -31.39 11.03
N ARG A 16 25.00 -31.84 10.49
CA ARG A 16 24.95 -32.89 9.46
C ARG A 16 25.54 -32.46 8.12
N TYR A 17 25.46 -31.17 7.78
CA TYR A 17 25.84 -30.66 6.47
C TYR A 17 27.01 -29.67 6.50
N ALA A 18 27.29 -29.08 7.65
CA ALA A 18 28.35 -28.11 7.85
C ALA A 18 29.19 -28.48 9.08
N SER A 19 30.51 -28.36 8.96
CA SER A 19 31.41 -28.49 10.10
C SER A 19 31.31 -27.25 11.00
N ILE A 20 30.41 -27.31 11.98
CA ILE A 20 30.34 -26.33 13.07
C ILE A 20 30.89 -26.91 14.37
N GLN A 21 31.56 -26.06 15.13
CA GLN A 21 32.14 -26.34 16.43
C GLN A 21 31.50 -25.36 17.42
N VAL A 22 30.68 -25.87 18.34
CA VAL A 22 30.08 -25.06 19.39
C VAL A 22 31.16 -24.68 20.40
N VAL A 23 31.47 -23.38 20.46
CA VAL A 23 32.50 -22.80 21.34
C VAL A 23 31.92 -22.19 22.61
N ASN A 24 30.64 -21.82 22.62
CA ASN A 24 29.98 -21.26 23.80
C ASN A 24 28.47 -21.61 23.84
N LYS A 25 27.90 -21.66 25.05
CA LYS A 25 26.48 -21.91 25.30
C LYS A 25 25.94 -20.83 26.24
N ALA A 26 24.86 -20.17 25.84
CA ALA A 26 24.23 -19.12 26.63
C ALA A 26 22.72 -19.36 26.74
N VAL A 27 22.09 -18.75 27.75
CA VAL A 27 20.63 -18.68 27.86
C VAL A 27 20.24 -17.21 27.85
N VAL A 28 19.56 -16.78 26.80
CA VAL A 28 19.15 -15.39 26.62
C VAL A 28 17.63 -15.35 26.56
N ARG A 29 17.02 -14.63 27.52
CA ARG A 29 15.55 -14.50 27.63
C ARG A 29 14.83 -15.85 27.69
N GLY A 30 15.44 -16.83 28.36
CA GLY A 30 14.89 -18.17 28.52
C GLY A 30 15.04 -19.09 27.30
N ILE A 31 15.80 -18.68 26.28
CA ILE A 31 16.09 -19.49 25.08
C ILE A 31 17.57 -19.87 25.08
N ARG A 32 17.86 -21.14 24.82
CA ARG A 32 19.23 -21.64 24.70
C ARG A 32 19.85 -21.25 23.36
N GLU A 33 20.99 -20.57 23.43
CA GLU A 33 21.80 -20.14 22.29
C GLU A 33 23.13 -20.92 22.27
N LEU A 34 23.42 -21.57 21.14
CA LEU A 34 24.68 -22.28 20.89
C LEU A 34 25.51 -21.49 19.88
N HIS A 35 26.65 -21.00 20.33
CA HIS A 35 27.58 -20.17 19.57
C HIS A 35 28.66 -21.04 18.93
N SER A 36 28.89 -20.88 17.65
CA SER A 36 29.80 -21.72 16.85
C SER A 36 30.44 -20.95 15.71
N ASN A 37 31.32 -21.63 14.96
CA ASN A 37 31.85 -21.07 13.72
C ASN A 37 30.77 -21.00 12.62
N CYS A 38 30.80 -19.95 11.81
CA CYS A 38 29.84 -19.76 10.73
C CYS A 38 30.20 -20.62 9.50
N PRO A 39 29.27 -21.47 9.00
CA PRO A 39 29.47 -22.26 7.78
C PRO A 39 29.79 -21.45 6.52
N TRP A 40 29.32 -20.20 6.45
CA TRP A 40 29.50 -19.33 5.29
C TRP A 40 30.75 -18.46 5.36
N CYS A 41 30.98 -17.79 6.50
CA CYS A 41 32.04 -16.80 6.61
C CYS A 41 33.20 -17.22 7.51
N GLY A 42 33.19 -18.44 8.03
CA GLY A 42 34.27 -19.02 8.85
C GLY A 42 34.46 -18.38 10.23
N GLY A 43 33.71 -17.33 10.59
CA GLY A 43 33.92 -16.61 11.86
C GLY A 43 33.60 -17.48 13.08
N HIS A 44 34.40 -17.41 14.13
CA HIS A 44 34.55 -18.45 15.17
C HIS A 44 33.41 -18.62 16.20
N ASP A 45 32.76 -17.56 16.66
CA ASP A 45 31.83 -17.61 17.82
C ASP A 45 30.47 -16.93 17.60
N ARG A 46 30.24 -16.43 16.38
CA ARG A 46 29.14 -15.52 16.05
C ARG A 46 27.97 -16.18 15.33
N PHE A 47 28.11 -17.45 14.95
CA PHE A 47 27.02 -18.24 14.41
C PHE A 47 26.23 -18.84 15.56
N ILE A 48 25.04 -18.29 15.79
CA ILE A 48 24.17 -18.66 16.90
C ILE A 48 23.05 -19.53 16.38
N SER A 49 22.99 -20.77 16.84
CA SER A 49 21.86 -21.68 16.62
C SER A 49 21.02 -21.79 17.89
N ARG A 50 19.69 -21.85 17.72
CA ARG A 50 18.70 -21.93 18.80
C ARG A 50 17.86 -23.19 18.63
N PRO A 51 18.29 -24.32 19.21
CA PRO A 51 17.57 -25.59 19.15
C PRO A 51 16.06 -25.46 19.39
N GLU A 52 15.69 -24.71 20.42
CA GLU A 52 14.31 -24.57 20.87
C GLU A 52 13.41 -23.75 19.95
N THR A 53 13.97 -22.92 19.07
CA THR A 53 13.18 -22.12 18.12
C THR A 53 13.33 -22.60 16.68
N GLY A 54 14.29 -23.50 16.41
CA GLY A 54 14.60 -23.98 15.07
C GLY A 54 15.33 -22.95 14.20
N GLN A 55 15.92 -21.91 14.79
CA GLN A 55 16.48 -20.75 14.08
C GLN A 55 18.00 -20.61 14.25
N TYR A 56 18.66 -20.02 13.25
CA TYR A 56 20.07 -19.62 13.31
C TYR A 56 20.27 -18.15 12.91
N THR A 57 21.39 -17.56 13.33
CA THR A 57 21.82 -16.23 12.88
C THR A 57 23.34 -16.03 12.99
N CYS A 58 23.91 -15.31 12.02
CA CYS A 58 25.25 -14.73 12.01
C CYS A 58 25.19 -13.19 11.93
N ALA A 59 24.05 -12.58 12.30
CA ALA A 59 23.81 -11.14 12.16
C ALA A 59 23.93 -10.35 13.47
N THR A 60 24.35 -10.99 14.56
CA THR A 60 24.36 -10.38 15.91
C THR A 60 25.53 -9.44 16.18
N ARG A 61 26.56 -9.44 15.33
CA ARG A 61 27.71 -8.55 15.42
C ARG A 61 27.99 -7.97 14.04
N ALA A 62 28.49 -6.73 13.99
CA ALA A 62 28.83 -6.04 12.74
C ALA A 62 29.84 -6.79 11.87
N SER A 63 30.69 -7.64 12.47
CA SER A 63 31.64 -8.49 11.74
C SER A 63 31.01 -9.75 11.14
N GLY A 64 29.75 -10.06 11.45
CA GLY A 64 29.03 -11.22 10.96
C GLY A 64 28.56 -11.06 9.52
N CYS A 65 28.28 -12.18 8.84
CA CYS A 65 27.87 -12.17 7.43
C CYS A 65 26.37 -11.89 7.19
N GLY A 66 25.60 -11.58 8.24
CA GLY A 66 24.19 -11.21 8.13
C GLY A 66 23.20 -12.36 7.88
N ARG A 67 23.67 -13.58 7.56
CA ARG A 67 22.83 -14.75 7.34
C ARG A 67 21.98 -15.09 8.57
N HIS A 68 20.70 -15.39 8.36
CA HIS A 68 19.75 -15.81 9.39
C HIS A 68 18.62 -16.61 8.75
N GLY A 69 17.97 -17.50 9.50
CA GLY A 69 16.89 -18.32 8.96
C GLY A 69 16.52 -19.49 9.87
N ASP A 70 15.70 -20.40 9.34
CA ASP A 70 15.38 -21.70 9.94
C ASP A 70 16.02 -22.87 9.17
N GLY A 71 15.64 -24.11 9.49
CA GLY A 71 16.21 -25.31 8.89
C GLY A 71 15.90 -25.43 7.40
N VAL A 72 14.73 -24.94 6.95
CA VAL A 72 14.40 -24.90 5.52
C VAL A 72 15.31 -23.90 4.83
N ASN A 73 15.50 -22.70 5.40
CA ASN A 73 16.43 -21.71 4.85
C ASN A 73 17.85 -22.26 4.75
N PHE A 74 18.32 -22.97 5.78
CA PHE A 74 19.66 -23.57 5.78
C PHE A 74 19.82 -24.61 4.66
N LEU A 75 18.87 -25.55 4.51
CA LEU A 75 18.92 -26.58 3.47
C LEU A 75 18.84 -25.99 2.06
N VAL A 76 18.03 -24.95 1.86
CA VAL A 76 17.92 -24.28 0.56
C VAL A 76 19.18 -23.48 0.24
N GLU A 77 19.66 -22.66 1.18
CA GLU A 77 20.72 -21.69 0.89
C GLU A 77 22.14 -22.24 1.04
N TYR A 78 22.35 -23.19 1.95
CA TYR A 78 23.67 -23.79 2.19
C TYR A 78 23.84 -25.11 1.42
N VAL A 79 22.82 -25.97 1.45
CA VAL A 79 22.88 -27.30 0.83
C VAL A 79 22.41 -27.26 -0.64
N GLY A 80 21.65 -26.24 -1.04
CA GLY A 80 21.18 -26.07 -2.42
C GLY A 80 19.92 -26.88 -2.76
N MET A 81 19.18 -27.35 -1.75
CA MET A 81 17.95 -28.13 -1.95
C MET A 81 16.80 -27.25 -2.46
N SER A 82 15.86 -27.83 -3.20
CA SER A 82 14.56 -27.20 -3.43
C SER A 82 13.75 -27.16 -2.13
N VAL A 83 12.77 -26.23 -2.05
CA VAL A 83 11.91 -26.11 -0.86
C VAL A 83 11.18 -27.42 -0.54
N ARG A 84 10.78 -28.19 -1.57
CA ARG A 84 10.10 -29.48 -1.41
C ARG A 84 11.03 -30.54 -0.81
N GLU A 85 12.27 -30.61 -1.30
CA GLU A 85 13.29 -31.53 -0.77
C GLU A 85 13.65 -31.16 0.66
N ALA A 86 13.81 -29.87 0.97
CA ALA A 86 14.09 -29.39 2.31
C ALA A 86 12.95 -29.72 3.30
N MET A 87 11.68 -29.59 2.91
CA MET A 87 10.54 -29.99 3.75
C MET A 87 10.50 -31.50 3.97
N THR A 88 10.80 -32.28 2.93
CA THR A 88 10.86 -33.75 3.02
C THR A 88 11.98 -34.21 3.96
N GLU A 89 13.18 -33.62 3.83
CA GLU A 89 14.36 -33.89 4.67
C GLU A 89 14.10 -33.58 6.16
N LEU A 90 13.26 -32.59 6.44
CA LEU A 90 12.88 -32.20 7.81
C LEU A 90 11.69 -33.01 8.37
N GLY A 91 11.21 -34.02 7.64
CA GLY A 91 10.05 -34.83 8.05
C GLY A 91 8.75 -34.01 8.13
N ILE A 92 8.67 -32.90 7.38
CA ILE A 92 7.50 -32.04 7.32
C ILE A 92 6.57 -32.60 6.24
N ASP A 93 5.64 -33.44 6.65
CA ASP A 93 4.70 -34.11 5.74
C ASP A 93 3.68 -33.10 5.16
N GLU A 94 3.48 -33.09 3.82
CA GLU A 94 2.57 -32.14 3.11
C GLU A 94 1.12 -32.19 3.68
N PHE A 95 0.74 -33.28 4.35
CA PHE A 95 -0.59 -33.52 4.89
C PHE A 95 -0.79 -33.21 6.39
N SER A 96 0.27 -33.00 7.16
CA SER A 96 0.14 -32.58 8.57
C SER A 96 -0.11 -31.07 8.74
N ALA A 97 -0.07 -30.30 7.64
CA ALA A 97 -0.49 -28.90 7.59
C ALA A 97 -2.02 -28.71 7.49
N HIS A 98 -2.80 -29.79 7.35
CA HIS A 98 -4.25 -29.75 7.04
C HIS A 98 -5.19 -30.22 8.16
N LYS A 99 -4.71 -30.43 9.40
CA LYS A 99 -5.63 -30.40 10.54
C LYS A 99 -6.11 -28.97 10.70
N ARG A 100 -7.33 -28.70 10.18
CA ARG A 100 -8.09 -27.45 10.24
C ARG A 100 -7.54 -26.55 11.34
N ALA A 101 -6.63 -25.65 10.95
CA ALA A 101 -6.42 -24.46 11.75
C ALA A 101 -7.79 -23.79 11.76
N ALA A 102 -8.41 -23.70 12.93
CA ALA A 102 -9.43 -22.68 13.18
C ALA A 102 -8.96 -21.39 12.49
N PRO A 103 -9.86 -20.65 11.81
CA PRO A 103 -9.52 -19.58 10.88
C PRO A 103 -8.31 -18.84 11.42
N ILE A 104 -7.19 -18.96 10.71
CA ILE A 104 -5.93 -18.31 11.08
C ILE A 104 -6.34 -16.88 11.43
N PRO A 105 -6.11 -16.40 12.67
CA PRO A 105 -6.42 -15.03 13.01
C PRO A 105 -5.78 -14.17 11.94
N ALA A 106 -6.60 -13.44 11.18
CA ALA A 106 -6.12 -12.56 10.14
C ALA A 106 -4.93 -11.80 10.73
N LYS A 107 -3.72 -12.01 10.18
CA LYS A 107 -2.68 -10.99 10.31
C LYS A 107 -3.39 -9.74 9.77
N SER A 108 -3.74 -8.81 10.65
CA SER A 108 -4.39 -7.55 10.26
C SER A 108 -3.59 -7.01 9.08
N SER A 109 -4.16 -6.97 7.87
CA SER A 109 -3.48 -6.40 6.72
C SER A 109 -3.27 -4.93 7.05
N ARG A 110 -2.05 -4.56 7.47
CA ARG A 110 -1.70 -3.15 7.69
C ARG A 110 -1.73 -2.34 6.39
N GLU A 111 -1.94 -3.03 5.27
CA GLU A 111 -2.08 -2.53 3.90
C GLU A 111 -3.45 -1.89 3.60
N THR A 112 -4.43 -2.13 4.47
CA THR A 112 -5.76 -1.52 4.43
C THR A 112 -5.94 -0.59 5.63
N PRO A 113 -6.85 0.39 5.56
CA PRO A 113 -7.20 1.19 6.73
C PRO A 113 -7.66 0.26 7.88
N PRO A 114 -7.41 0.62 9.15
CA PRO A 114 -7.92 -0.12 10.30
C PRO A 114 -9.45 -0.27 10.25
N ASN A 115 -9.97 -1.26 10.99
CA ASN A 115 -11.42 -1.49 11.04
C ASN A 115 -12.17 -0.28 11.65
N LYS A 116 -13.49 -0.23 11.41
CA LYS A 116 -14.35 0.88 11.83
C LYS A 116 -14.27 1.20 13.33
N ASN A 117 -14.31 0.19 14.21
CA ASN A 117 -14.23 0.41 15.66
C ASN A 117 -12.89 1.04 16.07
N TRP A 118 -11.79 0.62 15.45
CA TRP A 118 -10.48 1.22 15.68
C TRP A 118 -10.48 2.69 15.24
N GLN A 119 -11.02 3.00 14.05
CA GLN A 119 -11.10 4.35 13.53
C GLN A 119 -11.96 5.25 14.43
N GLU A 120 -13.14 4.79 14.87
CA GLU A 120 -14.04 5.53 15.77
C GLU A 120 -13.38 5.80 17.13
N SER A 121 -12.80 4.77 17.77
CA SER A 121 -12.05 4.94 19.02
C SER A 121 -10.86 5.89 18.87
N GLY A 122 -10.14 5.80 17.75
CA GLY A 122 -9.03 6.68 17.42
C GLY A 122 -9.44 8.13 17.21
N LEU A 123 -10.54 8.39 16.50
CA LEU A 123 -11.08 9.73 16.27
C LEU A 123 -11.65 10.35 17.56
N ASN A 124 -12.27 9.56 18.43
CA ASN A 124 -12.69 10.00 19.76
C ASN A 124 -11.50 10.40 20.63
N LEU A 125 -10.45 9.56 20.65
CA LEU A 125 -9.18 9.88 21.32
C LEU A 125 -8.56 11.16 20.76
N LEU A 126 -8.55 11.32 19.43
CA LEU A 126 -8.02 12.49 18.74
C LEU A 126 -8.75 13.76 19.18
N GLY A 127 -10.08 13.76 19.15
CA GLY A 127 -10.87 14.93 19.56
C GLY A 127 -10.65 15.33 21.04
N TYR A 128 -10.45 14.34 21.92
CA TYR A 128 -10.03 14.60 23.30
C TYR A 128 -8.62 15.20 23.35
N ALA A 129 -7.67 14.61 22.62
CA ALA A 129 -6.26 14.99 22.62
C ALA A 129 -6.06 16.42 22.07
N GLU A 130 -6.76 16.79 21.00
CA GLU A 130 -6.77 18.14 20.43
C GLU A 130 -7.17 19.15 21.51
N LYS A 131 -8.32 18.93 22.18
CA LYS A 131 -8.78 19.80 23.27
C LYS A 131 -7.77 19.85 24.42
N ALA A 132 -7.18 18.71 24.79
CA ALA A 132 -6.22 18.63 25.87
C ALA A 132 -4.93 19.41 25.57
N LEU A 133 -4.47 19.41 24.31
CA LEU A 133 -3.29 20.16 23.88
C LEU A 133 -3.45 21.66 24.13
N TRP A 134 -4.63 22.22 23.83
CA TRP A 134 -4.88 23.66 23.97
C TRP A 134 -5.31 24.10 25.37
N ASN A 135 -5.96 23.21 26.14
CA ASN A 135 -6.67 23.61 27.36
C ASN A 135 -6.05 23.09 28.68
N THR A 136 -4.98 22.29 28.64
CA THR A 136 -4.33 21.76 29.85
C THR A 136 -2.93 22.32 30.05
N SER A 137 -2.41 22.27 31.29
CA SER A 137 -1.04 22.71 31.59
C SER A 137 0.00 21.87 30.85
N GLY A 138 -0.11 20.54 30.87
CA GLY A 138 0.78 19.65 30.11
C GLY A 138 0.65 19.85 28.60
N GLY A 139 -0.55 20.19 28.11
CA GLY A 139 -0.78 20.57 26.72
C GLY A 139 0.00 21.83 26.32
N LYS A 140 0.03 22.85 27.19
CA LYS A 140 0.82 24.08 26.97
C LYS A 140 2.32 23.79 26.88
N GLU A 141 2.85 22.88 27.69
CA GLU A 141 4.25 22.45 27.59
C GLU A 141 4.54 21.79 26.25
N MET A 142 3.66 20.91 25.78
CA MET A 142 3.79 20.27 24.48
C MET A 142 3.62 21.26 23.30
N LEU A 143 2.75 22.26 23.43
CA LEU A 143 2.65 23.37 22.47
C LEU A 143 3.94 24.17 22.42
N ASN A 144 4.53 24.49 23.58
CA ASN A 144 5.82 25.18 23.64
C ASN A 144 6.93 24.34 22.98
N TYR A 145 6.92 23.03 23.17
CA TYR A 145 7.81 22.13 22.44
C TYR A 145 7.61 22.22 20.92
N LEU A 146 6.37 22.11 20.43
CA LEU A 146 6.05 22.18 18.99
C LEU A 146 6.43 23.54 18.38
N ARG A 147 6.15 24.64 19.10
CA ARG A 147 6.58 25.99 18.72
C ARG A 147 8.09 26.15 18.74
N GLY A 148 8.78 25.54 19.70
CA GLY A 148 10.25 25.44 19.74
C GLY A 148 10.84 24.58 18.61
N ARG A 149 10.01 23.76 17.94
CA ARG A 149 10.32 23.08 16.67
C ARG A 149 9.94 23.93 15.44
N GLY A 150 9.49 25.18 15.62
CA GLY A 150 9.16 26.11 14.54
C GLY A 150 7.76 25.95 13.95
N LEU A 151 6.90 25.07 14.51
CA LEU A 151 5.53 24.92 14.03
C LEU A 151 4.64 26.02 14.60
N ASN A 152 3.87 26.67 13.73
CA ASN A 152 2.88 27.67 14.12
C ASN A 152 1.56 27.01 14.56
N ASP A 153 0.77 27.77 15.32
CA ASP A 153 -0.49 27.29 15.90
C ASP A 153 -1.50 26.83 14.84
N ASP A 154 -1.55 27.52 13.68
CA ASP A 154 -2.48 27.18 12.60
C ASP A 154 -2.11 25.85 11.95
N THR A 155 -0.83 25.56 11.77
CA THR A 155 -0.35 24.27 11.28
C THR A 155 -0.68 23.16 12.28
N ILE A 156 -0.42 23.39 13.58
CA ILE A 156 -0.75 22.45 14.66
C ILE A 156 -2.26 22.13 14.67
N LYS A 157 -3.13 23.15 14.54
CA LYS A 157 -4.59 22.99 14.48
C LYS A 157 -5.05 22.28 13.22
N ARG A 158 -4.62 22.73 12.03
CA ARG A 158 -5.01 22.11 10.75
C ARG A 158 -4.60 20.65 10.66
N LYS A 159 -3.43 20.30 11.23
CA LYS A 159 -2.94 18.92 11.32
C LYS A 159 -3.47 18.13 12.51
N ARG A 160 -4.34 18.74 13.31
CA ARG A 160 -5.06 18.09 14.41
C ARG A 160 -4.11 17.44 15.41
N PHE A 161 -2.97 18.06 15.69
CA PHE A 161 -2.07 17.56 16.71
C PHE A 161 -2.78 17.61 18.07
N GLY A 162 -2.57 16.58 18.88
CA GLY A 162 -3.18 16.44 20.19
C GLY A 162 -2.17 16.17 21.29
N TYR A 163 -2.63 16.17 22.53
CA TYR A 163 -1.86 15.79 23.71
C TYR A 163 -2.62 14.76 24.52
N ILE A 164 -1.95 13.65 24.81
CA ILE A 164 -2.42 12.66 25.77
C ILE A 164 -1.76 12.96 27.12
N PRO A 165 -2.51 13.42 28.13
CA PRO A 165 -1.96 13.66 29.47
C PRO A 165 -1.57 12.33 30.15
N PRO A 166 -0.65 12.33 31.12
CA PRO A 166 -0.48 11.17 31.99
C PRO A 166 -1.74 10.96 32.84
N ARG A 167 -2.04 9.71 33.20
CA ARG A 167 -3.06 9.43 34.22
C ARG A 167 -2.57 9.91 35.59
N LYS A 168 -3.51 10.08 36.53
CA LYS A 168 -3.23 10.55 37.92
C LYS A 168 -2.23 9.66 38.67
N ASP A 169 -2.15 8.39 38.31
CA ASP A 169 -1.23 7.39 38.85
C ASP A 169 0.10 7.29 38.07
N GLY A 170 0.34 8.19 37.09
CA GLY A 170 1.51 8.18 36.22
C GLY A 170 1.49 7.11 35.12
N ASN A 171 0.44 6.27 35.07
CA ASN A 171 0.34 5.18 34.10
C ASN A 171 -0.22 5.63 32.74
N TRP A 172 -0.12 4.72 31.76
CA TRP A 172 -0.67 4.90 30.43
C TRP A 172 -2.20 4.76 30.46
N TYR A 173 -2.89 5.40 29.52
CA TYR A 173 -4.27 5.04 29.23
C TYR A 173 -4.32 3.62 28.66
N ILE A 174 -5.34 2.86 29.04
CA ILE A 174 -5.57 1.52 28.54
C ILE A 174 -7.02 1.47 28.07
N GLY A 175 -7.20 1.44 26.74
CA GLY A 175 -8.50 1.14 26.14
C GLY A 175 -8.75 -0.37 26.14
N SER A 176 -10.01 -0.79 26.18
CA SER A 176 -10.33 -2.21 26.00
C SER A 176 -9.91 -2.67 24.59
N PHE A 177 -9.71 -3.96 24.39
CA PHE A 177 -9.35 -4.47 23.07
C PHE A 177 -10.55 -4.38 22.11
N GLU A 178 -11.73 -4.66 22.63
CA GLU A 178 -13.00 -4.72 21.92
C GLU A 178 -13.42 -3.34 21.40
N ASP A 179 -13.29 -2.28 22.20
CA ASP A 179 -13.59 -0.89 21.77
C ASP A 179 -12.69 -0.48 20.60
N TRP A 180 -11.46 -0.99 20.56
CA TRP A 180 -10.49 -0.76 19.49
C TRP A 180 -10.60 -1.79 18.35
N GLY A 181 -11.67 -2.58 18.33
CA GLY A 181 -11.98 -3.51 17.25
C GLY A 181 -11.11 -4.76 17.19
N PHE A 182 -10.50 -5.17 18.31
CA PHE A 182 -9.74 -6.40 18.40
C PHE A 182 -10.62 -7.55 18.88
N ASP A 183 -10.55 -8.69 18.19
CA ASP A 183 -11.07 -9.95 18.69
C ASP A 183 -10.06 -10.51 19.72
N VAL A 184 -10.43 -10.45 21.01
CA VAL A 184 -9.58 -10.92 22.10
C VAL A 184 -9.23 -12.40 21.95
N ALA A 185 -10.09 -13.25 21.39
CA ALA A 185 -9.77 -14.66 21.18
C ALA A 185 -8.56 -14.84 20.25
N ARG A 186 -8.41 -13.93 19.28
CA ARG A 186 -7.36 -13.91 18.25
C ARG A 186 -6.05 -13.25 18.65
N LEU A 187 -5.99 -12.58 19.81
CA LEU A 187 -4.78 -11.92 20.29
C LEU A 187 -3.75 -12.91 20.81
N THR A 188 -2.46 -12.61 20.60
CA THR A 188 -1.36 -13.42 21.15
C THR A 188 -1.28 -13.24 22.68
N PRO A 189 -0.72 -14.22 23.43
CA PRO A 189 -0.54 -14.09 24.87
C PRO A 189 0.21 -12.83 25.29
N GLU A 190 1.23 -12.42 24.52
CA GLU A 190 2.03 -11.22 24.82
C GLU A 190 1.22 -9.93 24.67
N VAL A 191 0.29 -9.89 23.71
CA VAL A 191 -0.62 -8.74 23.55
C VAL A 191 -1.67 -8.77 24.66
N LYS A 192 -2.27 -9.93 24.96
CA LYS A 192 -3.23 -10.10 26.06
C LYS A 192 -2.66 -9.69 27.41
N ALA A 193 -1.39 -10.00 27.68
CA ALA A 193 -0.70 -9.62 28.91
C ALA A 193 -0.62 -8.09 29.14
N LYS A 194 -0.79 -7.28 28.09
CA LYS A 194 -0.87 -5.82 28.19
C LYS A 194 -2.22 -5.32 28.70
N LYS A 195 -3.22 -6.21 28.85
CA LYS A 195 -4.56 -5.97 29.42
C LYS A 195 -5.42 -4.95 28.66
N GLY A 196 -5.00 -4.50 27.48
CA GLY A 196 -5.72 -3.60 26.60
C GLY A 196 -4.81 -2.86 25.62
N VAL A 197 -5.40 -1.95 24.85
CA VAL A 197 -4.69 -1.04 23.96
C VAL A 197 -4.05 0.06 24.81
N ARG A 198 -2.73 -0.04 25.03
CA ARG A 198 -1.99 0.92 25.85
C ARG A 198 -1.61 2.16 25.04
N ILE A 199 -1.99 3.32 25.54
CA ILE A 199 -1.79 4.63 24.92
C ILE A 199 -0.92 5.47 25.87
N PRO A 200 0.39 5.62 25.59
CA PRO A 200 1.27 6.41 26.43
C PRO A 200 0.94 7.92 26.35
N PRO A 201 1.28 8.69 27.40
CA PRO A 201 1.18 10.15 27.35
C PRO A 201 2.21 10.74 26.39
N GLY A 202 1.84 11.84 25.74
CA GLY A 202 2.67 12.53 24.75
C GLY A 202 1.85 13.25 23.69
N ILE A 203 2.54 13.81 22.69
CA ILE A 203 1.95 14.45 21.52
C ILE A 203 1.38 13.36 20.61
N LEU A 204 0.09 13.44 20.32
CA LEU A 204 -0.63 12.56 19.40
C LEU A 204 -0.64 13.18 18.00
N ILE A 205 -0.24 12.43 16.99
CA ILE A 205 -0.19 12.86 15.59
C ILE A 205 -1.03 11.90 14.74
N PRO A 206 -2.17 12.34 14.17
CA PRO A 206 -3.02 11.50 13.34
C PRO A 206 -2.51 11.40 11.91
N TRP A 207 -2.69 10.24 11.28
CA TRP A 207 -2.39 9.97 9.89
C TRP A 207 -3.71 9.64 9.18
N LEU A 208 -4.16 10.54 8.32
CA LEU A 208 -5.43 10.48 7.62
C LEU A 208 -5.18 10.30 6.11
N SER A 209 -6.08 9.58 5.43
CA SER A 209 -6.20 9.60 3.97
C SER A 209 -7.66 9.46 3.57
N ALA A 210 -8.18 10.40 2.77
CA ALA A 210 -9.58 10.44 2.35
C ALA A 210 -10.56 10.24 3.52
N ASP A 211 -10.33 10.98 4.62
CA ASP A 211 -11.06 10.92 5.90
C ASP A 211 -10.95 9.61 6.71
N GLU A 212 -10.25 8.60 6.20
CA GLU A 212 -9.96 7.37 6.96
C GLU A 212 -8.75 7.57 7.89
N LEU A 213 -8.87 7.14 9.16
CA LEU A 213 -7.77 7.21 10.12
C LEU A 213 -6.90 5.97 10.01
N TRP A 214 -5.70 6.13 9.45
CA TRP A 214 -4.75 5.05 9.22
C TRP A 214 -3.87 4.77 10.43
N ARG A 215 -3.39 5.81 11.11
CA ARG A 215 -2.40 5.66 12.17
C ARG A 215 -2.49 6.79 13.19
N LEU A 216 -2.17 6.44 14.44
CA LEU A 216 -1.97 7.38 15.53
C LEU A 216 -0.55 7.23 16.06
N SER A 217 0.32 8.16 15.67
CA SER A 217 1.70 8.25 16.17
C SER A 217 1.73 9.02 17.49
N ILE A 218 2.68 8.67 18.36
CA ILE A 218 2.89 9.35 19.64
C ILE A 218 4.34 9.78 19.75
N LYS A 219 4.58 11.07 20.01
CA LYS A 219 5.89 11.65 20.29
C LYS A 219 5.96 12.05 21.78
N ARG A 220 7.04 11.69 22.46
CA ARG A 220 7.23 11.86 23.90
C ARG A 220 8.57 12.55 24.15
N PRO A 221 8.65 13.88 23.97
CA PRO A 221 9.92 14.61 23.98
C PRO A 221 10.68 14.50 25.31
N ASP A 222 9.96 14.32 26.43
CA ASP A 222 10.55 14.21 27.77
C ASP A 222 11.05 12.80 28.12
N GLN A 223 11.20 11.93 27.12
CA GLN A 223 11.63 10.54 27.30
C GLN A 223 12.98 10.31 26.62
N PRO A 224 13.79 9.38 27.14
CA PRO A 224 15.07 9.05 26.52
C PRO A 224 14.86 8.52 25.09
N LYS A 225 15.85 8.80 24.23
CA LYS A 225 15.89 8.34 22.83
C LYS A 225 15.60 6.83 22.74
N GLY A 226 14.70 6.45 21.84
CA GLY A 226 14.24 5.06 21.68
C GLY A 226 12.99 4.72 22.51
N LYS A 227 12.58 5.58 23.44
CA LYS A 227 11.27 5.54 24.13
C LYS A 227 10.44 6.81 23.91
N ASP A 228 10.98 7.73 23.11
CA ASP A 228 10.44 9.03 22.78
C ASP A 228 9.45 9.00 21.60
N SER A 229 9.22 7.83 21.00
CA SER A 229 8.25 7.65 19.93
C SER A 229 7.49 6.32 20.04
N GLY A 230 6.32 6.26 19.43
CA GLY A 230 5.49 5.06 19.37
C GLY A 230 4.29 5.25 18.46
N GLN A 231 3.43 4.22 18.40
CA GLN A 231 2.14 4.28 17.73
C GLN A 231 1.12 3.45 18.49
N VAL A 232 -0.16 3.80 18.33
CA VAL A 232 -1.25 3.03 18.92
C VAL A 232 -1.35 1.66 18.24
N LEU A 233 -1.52 0.60 19.03
CA LEU A 233 -1.70 -0.76 18.52
C LEU A 233 -2.88 -0.82 17.55
N GLY A 234 -2.70 -1.47 16.41
CA GLY A 234 -3.72 -1.56 15.35
C GLY A 234 -3.59 -0.51 14.26
N SER A 235 -2.71 0.48 14.41
CA SER A 235 -2.38 1.43 13.34
C SER A 235 -1.93 0.69 12.07
N GLY A 236 -2.47 1.11 10.93
CA GLY A 236 -2.09 0.68 9.59
C GLY A 236 -0.81 1.33 9.08
N GLU A 237 -0.48 1.03 7.83
CA GLU A 237 0.67 1.58 7.11
C GLU A 237 0.26 2.75 6.22
N GLY A 238 -0.07 3.88 6.85
CA GLY A 238 -0.35 5.13 6.14
C GLY A 238 0.90 5.82 5.60
N LEU A 239 0.69 6.79 4.72
CA LEU A 239 1.65 7.82 4.29
C LEU A 239 1.13 9.18 4.76
N TYR A 240 1.87 9.88 5.61
CA TYR A 240 1.41 11.13 6.22
C TYR A 240 1.32 12.21 5.14
N ASN A 241 0.29 13.07 5.20
CA ASN A 241 0.00 14.12 4.21
C ASN A 241 -0.26 13.62 2.77
N VAL A 242 -0.53 12.33 2.56
CA VAL A 242 -0.69 11.77 1.20
C VAL A 242 -1.79 12.43 0.36
N ASP A 243 -2.84 12.96 1.01
CA ASP A 243 -3.94 13.65 0.33
C ASP A 243 -3.52 15.01 -0.29
N LEU A 244 -2.37 15.56 0.13
CA LEU A 244 -1.80 16.76 -0.48
C LEU A 244 -1.19 16.46 -1.85
N VAL A 245 -0.81 15.22 -2.15
CA VAL A 245 -0.18 14.87 -3.43
C VAL A 245 -1.18 15.08 -4.57
N ARG A 246 -0.85 16.01 -5.48
CA ARG A 246 -1.62 16.33 -6.68
C ARG A 246 -0.90 15.88 -7.94
N TYR A 247 -1.71 15.67 -8.98
CA TYR A 247 -1.20 15.43 -10.32
C TYR A 247 -0.34 16.61 -10.78
N ASP A 248 0.81 16.31 -11.39
CA ASP A 248 1.74 17.25 -12.01
C ASP A 248 2.30 18.36 -11.08
N GLN A 249 2.13 18.19 -9.77
CA GLN A 249 2.77 19.05 -8.77
C GLN A 249 3.97 18.33 -8.14
N PRO A 250 5.05 19.05 -7.80
CA PRO A 250 6.18 18.47 -7.09
C PRO A 250 5.74 17.86 -5.76
N ALA A 251 6.40 16.76 -5.37
CA ALA A 251 6.25 16.19 -4.03
C ALA A 251 7.61 15.99 -3.35
N MET A 252 7.62 15.97 -2.01
CA MET A 252 8.81 15.66 -1.21
C MET A 252 8.52 14.53 -0.22
N LEU A 253 9.42 13.57 -0.13
CA LEU A 253 9.41 12.49 0.86
C LEU A 253 10.39 12.79 2.00
N VAL A 254 9.89 12.81 3.23
CA VAL A 254 10.69 12.93 4.45
C VAL A 254 10.37 11.79 5.43
N GLU A 255 11.17 11.64 6.48
CA GLU A 255 10.98 10.54 7.43
C GLU A 255 9.90 10.81 8.48
N SER A 256 9.79 12.04 8.98
CA SER A 256 8.95 12.35 10.14
C SER A 256 7.83 13.33 9.84
N GLU A 257 6.75 13.22 10.60
CA GLU A 257 5.56 14.06 10.48
C GLU A 257 5.89 15.54 10.76
N ILE A 258 6.79 15.81 11.70
CA ILE A 258 7.24 17.17 12.02
C ILE A 258 8.02 17.78 10.84
N CYS A 259 8.89 17.01 10.18
CA CYS A 259 9.59 17.49 8.98
C CYS A 259 8.60 17.81 7.84
N ALA A 260 7.59 16.96 7.63
CA ALA A 260 6.59 17.20 6.60
C ALA A 260 5.78 18.47 6.89
N CYS A 261 5.35 18.67 8.13
CA CYS A 261 4.67 19.89 8.56
C CYS A 261 5.55 21.14 8.39
N SER A 262 6.87 21.04 8.66
CA SER A 262 7.79 22.16 8.46
C SER A 262 7.90 22.58 7.01
N VAL A 263 8.05 21.62 6.09
CA VAL A 263 8.12 21.91 4.66
C VAL A 263 6.78 22.46 4.15
N GLU A 264 5.66 21.87 4.56
CA GLU A 264 4.34 22.36 4.18
C GLU A 264 4.06 23.78 4.68
N GLN A 265 4.46 24.10 5.92
CA GLN A 265 4.28 25.43 6.49
C GLN A 265 5.09 26.48 5.71
N GLU A 266 6.35 26.17 5.38
CA GLU A 266 7.25 27.16 4.80
C GLU A 266 7.21 27.20 3.26
N ALA A 267 6.80 26.11 2.60
CA ALA A 267 6.90 25.92 1.15
C ALA A 267 5.78 25.05 0.55
N GLY A 268 4.63 24.89 1.23
CA GLY A 268 3.52 24.04 0.76
C GLY A 268 2.84 24.52 -0.52
N ASP A 269 3.03 25.79 -0.91
CA ASP A 269 2.67 26.37 -2.21
C ASP A 269 3.61 25.91 -3.35
N LEU A 270 4.82 25.47 -3.02
CA LEU A 270 5.84 25.03 -3.99
C LEU A 270 5.89 23.51 -4.13
N ILE A 271 5.69 22.77 -3.04
CA ILE A 271 5.87 21.32 -3.00
C ILE A 271 4.96 20.64 -1.97
N ASN A 272 4.39 19.50 -2.36
CA ASN A 272 3.57 18.68 -1.47
C ASN A 272 4.45 17.72 -0.66
N CYS A 273 4.62 17.97 0.64
CA CYS A 273 5.52 17.15 1.48
C CYS A 273 4.76 16.06 2.26
N VAL A 274 5.24 14.82 2.12
CA VAL A 274 4.72 13.60 2.75
C VAL A 274 5.76 12.93 3.65
N ALA A 275 5.31 12.23 4.70
CA ALA A 275 6.21 11.50 5.59
C ALA A 275 5.91 10.00 5.66
N THR A 276 6.96 9.18 5.64
CA THR A 276 6.87 7.71 5.71
C THR A 276 6.85 7.16 7.13
N GLY A 277 7.31 7.95 8.11
CA GLY A 277 7.31 7.61 9.54
C GLY A 277 8.44 6.67 9.95
N SER A 278 9.27 6.25 9.00
CA SER A 278 10.60 5.63 9.14
C SER A 278 11.22 5.46 7.75
N VAL A 279 12.52 5.14 7.70
CA VAL A 279 13.26 4.83 6.46
C VAL A 279 12.70 3.66 5.64
N SER A 280 11.92 2.76 6.27
CA SER A 280 11.48 1.49 5.68
C SER A 280 9.97 1.34 5.50
N ARG A 281 9.19 2.36 5.85
CA ARG A 281 7.72 2.34 5.81
C ARG A 281 7.14 3.18 4.67
N GLY A 282 5.81 3.10 4.51
CA GLY A 282 5.08 3.92 3.53
C GLY A 282 5.20 3.38 2.11
N ARG A 283 5.57 2.11 1.96
CA ARG A 283 5.93 1.49 0.67
C ARG A 283 4.77 0.72 0.02
N LEU A 284 3.52 0.94 0.46
CA LEU A 284 2.35 0.31 -0.14
C LEU A 284 2.18 0.76 -1.60
N LEU A 285 1.74 -0.16 -2.47
CA LEU A 285 1.56 0.11 -3.91
C LEU A 285 0.63 1.31 -4.17
N ARG A 286 -0.42 1.50 -3.36
CA ARG A 286 -1.32 2.67 -3.45
C ARG A 286 -0.60 4.00 -3.22
N TRP A 287 0.38 4.04 -2.32
CA TRP A 287 1.15 5.24 -2.01
C TRP A 287 2.18 5.51 -3.11
N ILE A 288 2.83 4.46 -3.60
CA ILE A 288 3.72 4.54 -4.76
C ILE A 288 2.96 5.07 -5.98
N ALA A 289 1.76 4.53 -6.26
CA ALA A 289 0.90 4.98 -7.35
C ALA A 289 0.52 6.46 -7.19
N LYS A 290 0.14 6.90 -5.98
CA LYS A 290 -0.17 8.31 -5.70
C LYS A 290 1.03 9.22 -5.93
N LEU A 291 2.21 8.84 -5.47
CA LEU A 291 3.47 9.58 -5.67
C LEU A 291 3.91 9.59 -7.15
N THR A 292 3.47 8.60 -7.94
CA THR A 292 3.73 8.56 -9.37
C THR A 292 2.98 9.66 -10.15
N LEU A 293 1.93 10.23 -9.56
CA LEU A 293 1.19 11.34 -10.17
C LEU A 293 1.91 12.69 -10.00
N ALA A 294 2.84 12.82 -9.06
CA ALA A 294 3.63 14.03 -8.90
C ALA A 294 4.55 14.25 -10.11
N SER A 295 4.85 15.49 -10.46
CA SER A 295 5.76 15.79 -11.57
C SER A 295 7.19 15.28 -11.33
N PHE A 296 7.66 15.39 -10.09
CA PHE A 296 8.85 14.72 -9.58
C PHE A 296 8.76 14.58 -8.05
N VAL A 297 9.59 13.69 -7.48
CA VAL A 297 9.62 13.44 -6.04
C VAL A 297 11.01 13.69 -5.46
N LEU A 298 11.16 14.77 -4.68
CA LEU A 298 12.37 15.03 -3.91
C LEU A 298 12.46 14.09 -2.70
N GLN A 299 13.61 13.47 -2.50
CA GLN A 299 13.87 12.59 -1.37
C GLN A 299 14.70 13.36 -0.33
N GLY A 300 14.06 13.77 0.77
CA GLY A 300 14.63 14.57 1.86
C GLY A 300 14.83 13.82 3.18
N TYR A 301 15.18 12.53 3.14
CA TYR A 301 15.51 11.76 4.34
C TYR A 301 16.77 12.29 5.03
N ASP A 302 16.91 11.94 6.31
CA ASP A 302 17.97 12.41 7.20
C ASP A 302 19.37 12.10 6.62
N GLU A 303 20.36 12.89 7.04
CA GLU A 303 21.76 12.73 6.63
C GLU A 303 22.48 11.67 7.49
N ASP A 304 21.98 10.44 7.44
CA ASP A 304 22.60 9.27 8.08
C ASP A 304 22.50 8.01 7.21
N GLU A 305 23.20 6.94 7.61
CA GLU A 305 23.28 5.68 6.87
C GLU A 305 21.90 5.09 6.55
N ALA A 306 20.97 5.15 7.52
CA ALA A 306 19.62 4.64 7.35
C ALA A 306 18.81 5.51 6.36
N GLY A 307 18.99 6.82 6.39
CA GLY A 307 18.40 7.76 5.46
C GLY A 307 18.82 7.49 4.00
N TYR A 308 20.11 7.18 3.77
CA TYR A 308 20.62 6.79 2.44
C TYR A 308 20.04 5.47 1.95
N GLU A 309 19.99 4.44 2.78
CA GLU A 309 19.37 3.15 2.41
C GLU A 309 17.87 3.30 2.11
N GLY A 310 17.16 4.11 2.91
CA GLY A 310 15.77 4.45 2.67
C GLY A 310 15.57 5.19 1.35
N ALA A 311 16.46 6.11 1.00
CA ALA A 311 16.45 6.83 -0.27
C ALA A 311 16.65 5.93 -1.48
N ALA A 312 17.59 4.99 -1.39
CA ALA A 312 17.90 4.07 -2.49
C ALA A 312 16.66 3.26 -2.93
N TYR A 313 15.78 2.89 -1.99
CA TYR A 313 14.51 2.24 -2.32
C TYR A 313 13.63 3.15 -3.20
N TRP A 314 13.42 4.40 -2.78
CA TRP A 314 12.51 5.32 -3.45
C TRP A 314 13.02 5.77 -4.83
N LEU A 315 14.33 5.98 -4.98
CA LEU A 315 14.97 6.24 -6.27
C LEU A 315 14.78 5.09 -7.27
N LYS A 316 14.68 3.84 -6.77
CA LYS A 316 14.37 2.68 -7.61
C LYS A 316 12.88 2.53 -7.88
N ALA A 317 12.03 2.84 -6.91
CA ALA A 317 10.59 2.66 -7.00
C ALA A 317 9.89 3.75 -7.85
N LEU A 318 10.44 4.96 -7.88
CA LEU A 318 9.90 6.12 -8.58
C LEU A 318 10.95 6.64 -9.56
N LYS A 319 10.69 6.54 -10.86
CA LYS A 319 11.65 6.91 -11.91
C LYS A 319 11.98 8.40 -11.90
N HIS A 320 11.01 9.23 -11.54
CA HIS A 320 11.06 10.69 -11.43
C HIS A 320 11.40 11.14 -9.99
N SER A 321 12.14 10.33 -9.23
CA SER A 321 12.62 10.71 -7.89
C SER A 321 14.06 11.22 -7.92
N TYR A 322 14.33 12.27 -7.14
CA TYR A 322 15.64 12.91 -7.04
C TYR A 322 16.07 13.05 -5.58
N ARG A 323 17.30 12.66 -5.24
CA ARG A 323 17.83 12.77 -3.87
C ARG A 323 18.15 14.23 -3.56
N TRP A 324 17.46 14.77 -2.57
CA TRP A 324 17.66 16.13 -2.07
C TRP A 324 17.89 16.09 -0.55
N SER A 325 19.11 15.69 -0.16
CA SER A 325 19.49 15.64 1.26
C SER A 325 19.51 17.05 1.87
N PRO A 326 19.19 17.20 3.17
CA PRO A 326 19.39 18.46 3.88
C PRO A 326 20.79 19.04 3.72
N THR A 327 21.87 18.25 3.79
CA THR A 327 23.32 18.59 3.60
C THR A 327 23.92 19.69 4.49
N ILE A 328 23.08 20.59 5.02
CA ILE A 328 23.46 21.75 5.84
C ILE A 328 22.96 21.62 7.28
N ALA A 329 22.11 20.62 7.55
CA ALA A 329 21.48 20.37 8.83
C ALA A 329 21.07 18.89 8.90
N LYS A 330 20.64 18.43 10.08
CA LYS A 330 20.28 17.02 10.27
C LYS A 330 19.06 16.60 9.43
N ASP A 331 18.03 17.43 9.43
CA ASP A 331 16.72 17.16 8.83
C ASP A 331 16.01 18.49 8.46
N PRO A 332 14.93 18.48 7.65
CA PRO A 332 14.24 19.71 7.26
C PRO A 332 13.73 20.56 8.43
N ASN A 333 13.33 19.93 9.55
CA ASN A 333 12.91 20.70 10.72
C ASN A 333 14.09 21.39 11.41
N ASP A 334 15.27 20.77 11.39
CA ASP A 334 16.49 21.39 11.90
C ASP A 334 16.87 22.64 11.08
N ILE A 335 16.69 22.62 9.75
CA ILE A 335 16.83 23.82 8.90
C ILE A 335 15.86 24.93 9.37
N LEU A 336 14.57 24.60 9.54
CA LEU A 336 13.55 25.54 10.04
C LEU A 336 13.93 26.14 11.39
N ARG A 337 14.42 25.34 12.33
CA ARG A 337 14.80 25.84 13.67
C ARG A 337 15.99 26.77 13.62
N GLN A 338 16.91 26.53 12.70
CA GLN A 338 18.13 27.32 12.56
C GLN A 338 17.90 28.59 11.74
N GLN A 339 16.87 28.69 10.91
CA GLN A 339 16.70 29.80 9.94
C GLN A 339 16.57 31.20 10.57
N HIS A 340 16.18 31.29 11.84
CA HIS A 340 16.11 32.56 12.57
C HIS A 340 17.44 32.95 13.24
N ASN A 341 18.46 32.08 13.18
CA ASN A 341 19.81 32.40 13.63
C ASN A 341 20.49 33.33 12.61
N LYS A 342 21.17 34.37 13.08
CA LYS A 342 21.94 35.30 12.22
C LYS A 342 23.02 34.60 11.39
N ALA A 343 23.47 33.42 11.81
CA ALA A 343 24.45 32.61 11.09
C ALA A 343 23.82 31.61 10.09
N ALA A 344 22.49 31.57 9.97
CA ALA A 344 21.81 30.68 9.05
C ALA A 344 22.17 31.04 7.60
N ARG A 345 22.57 30.03 6.82
CA ARG A 345 22.94 30.20 5.42
C ARG A 345 21.75 30.11 4.47
N TYR A 346 20.68 29.45 4.89
CA TYR A 346 19.47 29.20 4.10
C TYR A 346 18.24 29.18 5.01
N THR A 347 17.10 29.66 4.49
CA THR A 347 15.78 29.35 5.04
C THR A 347 15.30 27.98 4.54
N LEU A 348 14.33 27.37 5.23
CA LEU A 348 13.77 26.10 4.76
C LEU A 348 13.14 26.24 3.36
N ARG A 349 12.45 27.36 3.09
CA ARG A 349 11.93 27.66 1.74
C ARG A 349 13.03 27.70 0.68
N GLN A 350 14.13 28.41 0.93
CA GLN A 350 15.25 28.51 -0.02
C GLN A 350 15.90 27.16 -0.30
N TRP A 351 15.98 26.29 0.73
CA TRP A 351 16.44 24.91 0.55
C TRP A 351 15.50 24.09 -0.34
N VAL A 352 14.18 24.26 -0.21
CA VAL A 352 13.19 23.62 -1.09
C VAL A 352 13.30 24.13 -2.53
N GLU A 353 13.34 25.45 -2.71
CA GLU A 353 13.47 26.09 -4.04
C GLU A 353 14.73 25.61 -4.76
N SER A 354 15.86 25.53 -4.04
CA SER A 354 17.11 25.01 -4.57
C SER A 354 16.98 23.54 -4.99
N GLY A 355 16.21 22.74 -4.24
CA GLY A 355 15.95 21.35 -4.58
C GLY A 355 15.14 21.18 -5.84
N ILE A 356 14.07 21.97 -5.97
CA ILE A 356 13.23 22.02 -7.17
C ILE A 356 14.07 22.43 -8.38
N ALA A 357 14.89 23.48 -8.25
CA ALA A 357 15.75 23.97 -9.33
C ALA A 357 16.88 22.99 -9.71
N SER A 358 17.26 22.09 -8.80
CA SER A 358 18.33 21.11 -9.03
C SER A 358 17.86 19.83 -9.71
N VAL A 359 16.55 19.64 -9.92
CA VAL A 359 16.02 18.45 -10.60
C VAL A 359 16.39 18.50 -12.09
N PRO A 360 17.09 17.49 -12.63
CA PRO A 360 17.40 17.42 -14.06
C PRO A 360 16.15 17.48 -14.93
N GLN A 361 16.15 18.30 -15.98
CA GLN A 361 14.98 18.43 -16.87
C GLN A 361 14.62 17.13 -17.57
N GLU A 362 15.57 16.22 -17.79
CA GLU A 362 15.34 14.89 -18.35
C GLU A 362 14.39 14.04 -17.48
N LEU A 363 14.53 14.13 -16.15
CA LEU A 363 13.65 13.46 -15.18
C LEU A 363 12.22 14.02 -15.21
N VAL A 364 12.08 15.31 -15.51
CA VAL A 364 10.78 15.98 -15.65
C VAL A 364 10.16 15.68 -17.02
N ALA A 365 10.96 15.61 -18.09
CA ALA A 365 10.50 15.31 -19.44
C ALA A 365 10.01 13.87 -19.62
N GLU A 366 10.62 12.89 -18.93
CA GLU A 366 10.11 11.51 -18.88
C GLU A 366 8.77 11.38 -18.13
N ALA A 367 8.43 12.36 -17.28
CA ALA A 367 7.17 12.43 -16.54
C ALA A 367 6.10 13.28 -17.23
N ALA A 368 6.44 14.03 -18.29
CA ALA A 368 5.52 14.92 -18.98
C ALA A 368 4.46 14.15 -19.80
N PRO A 369 3.19 14.58 -19.79
CA PRO A 369 2.15 13.92 -20.57
C PRO A 369 2.36 14.13 -22.08
N VAL A 370 2.04 13.11 -22.87
CA VAL A 370 1.92 13.23 -24.34
C VAL A 370 0.82 14.27 -24.63
N ALA A 371 1.19 15.38 -25.27
CA ALA A 371 0.26 16.45 -25.59
C ALA A 371 -0.86 15.94 -26.52
N ILE A 372 -2.09 15.90 -26.01
CA ILE A 372 -3.29 15.72 -26.84
C ILE A 372 -3.61 17.08 -27.46
N LYS A 373 -3.49 17.19 -28.79
CA LYS A 373 -3.82 18.42 -29.52
C LYS A 373 -5.31 18.73 -29.37
N SER A 374 -5.62 19.90 -28.81
CA SER A 374 -6.96 20.49 -28.82
C SER A 374 -7.37 20.83 -30.26
N VAL A 375 -8.57 20.41 -30.65
CA VAL A 375 -9.20 20.82 -31.92
C VAL A 375 -10.20 21.94 -31.58
N GLU A 376 -9.98 23.12 -32.15
CA GLU A 376 -10.91 24.26 -32.06
C GLU A 376 -12.18 23.97 -32.86
N VAL A 377 -13.35 24.23 -32.26
CA VAL A 377 -14.65 24.19 -32.95
C VAL A 377 -15.32 25.56 -32.78
N ALA A 378 -15.73 26.14 -33.90
CA ALA A 378 -16.31 27.48 -34.01
C ALA A 378 -17.67 27.61 -33.29
N PRO A 379 -18.02 28.81 -32.80
CA PRO A 379 -19.21 29.03 -31.98
C PRO A 379 -20.48 29.08 -32.85
N GLN A 380 -21.51 28.31 -32.46
CA GLN A 380 -22.88 28.50 -32.95
C GLN A 380 -23.78 28.95 -31.79
N GLU A 381 -24.67 29.90 -32.09
CA GLU A 381 -25.57 30.53 -31.12
C GLU A 381 -26.53 29.53 -30.47
N PRO A 382 -26.76 29.61 -29.15
CA PRO A 382 -27.58 28.66 -28.43
C PRO A 382 -29.09 28.94 -28.64
N PRO A 383 -29.94 27.91 -28.71
CA PRO A 383 -31.38 28.11 -28.67
C PRO A 383 -31.82 28.48 -27.25
N VAL A 384 -32.83 29.33 -27.15
CA VAL A 384 -33.40 29.82 -25.89
C VAL A 384 -34.12 28.67 -25.17
N ILE A 385 -33.65 28.34 -23.96
CA ILE A 385 -34.19 27.29 -23.07
C ILE A 385 -34.90 27.96 -21.90
N GLN A 386 -36.14 27.56 -21.60
CA GLN A 386 -36.83 27.90 -20.35
C GLN A 386 -36.35 27.01 -19.20
N SER A 387 -36.10 27.64 -18.06
CA SER A 387 -35.25 27.22 -16.96
C SER A 387 -35.77 26.05 -16.10
N VAL A 388 -34.92 25.03 -15.94
CA VAL A 388 -34.82 24.18 -14.73
C VAL A 388 -33.32 24.10 -14.39
N GLU A 389 -32.95 24.49 -13.17
CA GLU A 389 -31.55 24.64 -12.71
C GLU A 389 -30.80 23.30 -12.55
N PRO A 390 -29.53 23.22 -13.01
CA PRO A 390 -28.61 22.11 -12.72
C PRO A 390 -27.42 22.54 -11.83
N ASP A 391 -27.01 21.69 -10.89
CA ASP A 391 -25.70 21.72 -10.20
C ASP A 391 -24.96 20.40 -10.53
N THR A 392 -23.69 20.28 -10.90
CA THR A 392 -22.52 21.18 -11.08
C THR A 392 -21.49 20.48 -12.02
N PRO A 393 -20.43 21.17 -12.53
CA PRO A 393 -19.51 20.70 -13.60
C PRO A 393 -18.46 19.63 -13.22
N MET A 394 -18.71 18.77 -12.23
CA MET A 394 -17.71 17.86 -11.63
C MET A 394 -17.67 16.45 -12.28
N ASP A 395 -18.68 16.12 -13.08
CA ASP A 395 -18.81 14.76 -13.62
C ASP A 395 -17.98 14.52 -14.89
N ARG A 396 -17.80 15.53 -15.75
CA ARG A 396 -17.19 15.32 -17.09
C ARG A 396 -15.71 14.95 -17.07
N GLU A 397 -14.94 15.50 -16.13
CA GLU A 397 -13.48 15.28 -16.03
C GLU A 397 -13.16 13.93 -15.39
N THR A 398 -13.95 13.53 -14.39
CA THR A 398 -13.93 12.20 -13.76
C THR A 398 -14.35 11.12 -14.76
N GLU A 399 -15.37 11.41 -15.57
CA GLU A 399 -15.87 10.54 -16.64
C GLU A 399 -14.84 10.36 -17.77
N LEU A 400 -14.13 11.41 -18.18
CA LEU A 400 -13.03 11.35 -19.16
C LEU A 400 -11.81 10.59 -18.63
N LEU A 401 -11.43 10.77 -17.35
CA LEU A 401 -10.28 10.10 -16.73
C LEU A 401 -10.52 8.59 -16.52
N ILE A 402 -11.74 8.22 -16.16
CA ILE A 402 -12.16 6.81 -16.02
C ILE A 402 -12.29 6.15 -17.39
N THR A 403 -12.81 6.89 -18.39
CA THR A 403 -12.86 6.44 -19.79
C THR A 403 -11.45 6.20 -20.33
N ALA A 404 -10.50 7.12 -20.11
CA ALA A 404 -9.11 6.98 -20.56
C ALA A 404 -8.36 5.82 -19.90
N ASN A 405 -8.53 5.60 -18.59
CA ASN A 405 -7.94 4.45 -17.88
C ASN A 405 -8.47 3.11 -18.37
N THR A 406 -9.76 3.05 -18.72
CA THR A 406 -10.42 1.83 -19.23
C THR A 406 -10.02 1.57 -20.67
N VAL A 407 -9.95 2.61 -21.51
CA VAL A 407 -9.42 2.55 -22.88
C VAL A 407 -7.98 2.04 -22.85
N SER A 408 -7.14 2.53 -21.94
CA SER A 408 -5.75 2.08 -21.77
C SER A 408 -5.65 0.59 -21.41
N GLN A 409 -6.49 0.10 -20.49
CA GLN A 409 -6.51 -1.32 -20.12
C GLN A 409 -7.06 -2.22 -21.23
N ILE A 410 -8.07 -1.77 -21.97
CA ILE A 410 -8.62 -2.48 -23.13
C ILE A 410 -7.58 -2.51 -24.26
N ILE A 411 -6.90 -1.39 -24.53
CA ILE A 411 -5.80 -1.29 -25.50
C ILE A 411 -4.65 -2.24 -25.15
N ASP A 412 -4.28 -2.32 -23.87
CA ASP A 412 -3.24 -3.23 -23.39
C ASP A 412 -3.64 -4.71 -23.57
N ILE A 413 -4.92 -5.04 -23.41
CA ILE A 413 -5.46 -6.39 -23.63
C ILE A 413 -5.55 -6.73 -25.13
N PHE A 414 -5.89 -5.76 -25.98
CA PHE A 414 -6.06 -5.92 -27.43
C PHE A 414 -4.80 -5.62 -28.25
N GLY A 415 -3.70 -5.24 -27.59
CA GLY A 415 -2.38 -5.05 -28.19
C GLY A 415 -2.25 -3.79 -29.07
N GLY A 416 -3.13 -2.80 -28.90
CA GLY A 416 -3.08 -1.54 -29.62
C GLY A 416 -4.46 -0.87 -29.85
N PRO A 417 -4.52 0.47 -29.90
CA PRO A 417 -5.75 1.25 -30.11
C PRO A 417 -6.46 0.98 -31.44
N GLU A 418 -5.73 0.59 -32.48
CA GLU A 418 -6.23 0.28 -33.82
C GLU A 418 -7.19 -0.93 -33.86
N ASN A 419 -7.17 -1.77 -32.82
CA ASN A 419 -8.01 -2.96 -32.70
C ASN A 419 -9.34 -2.69 -31.97
N VAL A 420 -9.57 -1.45 -31.52
CA VAL A 420 -10.77 -1.04 -30.78
C VAL A 420 -11.65 -0.14 -31.67
N LYS A 421 -12.80 -0.64 -32.14
CA LYS A 421 -13.78 0.17 -32.89
C LYS A 421 -14.87 0.70 -31.96
N TRP A 422 -15.02 2.03 -31.93
CA TRP A 422 -16.05 2.72 -31.15
C TRP A 422 -17.21 3.11 -32.05
N THR A 423 -18.44 2.70 -31.72
CA THR A 423 -19.66 3.30 -32.27
C THR A 423 -20.52 3.81 -31.12
N MET A 424 -20.51 5.13 -30.92
CA MET A 424 -21.45 5.81 -30.04
C MET A 424 -22.86 5.73 -30.67
N ARG A 425 -23.86 5.27 -29.92
CA ARG A 425 -25.28 5.32 -30.33
C ARG A 425 -26.12 5.94 -29.23
N GLU A 426 -27.18 6.64 -29.62
CA GLU A 426 -28.14 7.20 -28.67
C GLU A 426 -28.96 6.09 -27.98
N PRO A 427 -29.12 6.13 -26.64
CA PRO A 427 -29.93 5.16 -25.91
C PRO A 427 -31.40 5.20 -26.33
N GLY A 428 -31.94 4.08 -26.79
CA GLY A 428 -33.37 3.92 -27.14
C GLY A 428 -33.71 3.90 -28.63
N ALA A 429 -32.73 4.08 -29.52
CA ALA A 429 -32.95 3.88 -30.96
C ALA A 429 -33.25 2.39 -31.26
N PRO A 430 -34.29 2.05 -32.04
CA PRO A 430 -34.56 0.68 -32.42
C PRO A 430 -33.36 0.09 -33.19
N LEU A 431 -33.01 -1.16 -32.88
CA LEU A 431 -31.93 -1.88 -33.54
C LEU A 431 -32.28 -2.11 -35.03
N GLU A 432 -31.86 -1.20 -35.91
CA GLU A 432 -32.01 -1.40 -37.37
C GLU A 432 -31.11 -2.52 -37.90
N ILE A 433 -30.04 -2.86 -37.17
CA ILE A 433 -29.15 -3.95 -37.53
C ILE A 433 -29.45 -5.13 -36.61
N PRO A 434 -29.90 -6.29 -37.14
CA PRO A 434 -30.01 -7.50 -36.34
C PRO A 434 -28.62 -7.83 -35.81
N TYR A 435 -28.44 -7.76 -34.50
CA TYR A 435 -27.21 -8.20 -33.86
C TYR A 435 -27.13 -9.73 -34.00
N TYR A 436 -26.20 -10.19 -34.84
CA TYR A 436 -25.83 -11.60 -34.90
C TYR A 436 -24.73 -11.82 -33.86
N PRO A 437 -24.98 -12.61 -32.79
CA PRO A 437 -23.93 -12.92 -31.84
C PRO A 437 -22.75 -13.52 -32.58
N VAL A 438 -21.53 -13.26 -32.10
CA VAL A 438 -20.32 -13.99 -32.52
C VAL A 438 -20.48 -15.42 -32.02
N THR A 439 -21.31 -16.17 -32.73
CA THR A 439 -21.32 -17.61 -32.69
C THR A 439 -19.98 -18.00 -33.27
N LEU A 440 -19.10 -18.57 -32.45
CA LEU A 440 -18.04 -19.39 -33.00
C LEU A 440 -18.75 -20.33 -33.97
N SER A 441 -18.35 -20.30 -35.23
CA SER A 441 -19.09 -20.89 -36.35
C SER A 441 -19.27 -22.41 -36.25
N GLN A 442 -18.81 -23.04 -35.15
CA GLN A 442 -18.77 -24.47 -34.92
C GLN A 442 -18.91 -24.73 -33.41
N LEU A 443 -19.87 -25.59 -33.08
CA LEU A 443 -20.22 -26.13 -31.76
C LEU A 443 -19.05 -26.93 -31.11
N PRO A 444 -19.33 -27.84 -30.14
CA PRO A 444 -18.67 -27.89 -28.84
C PRO A 444 -17.16 -28.16 -28.92
N ARG A 445 -16.37 -27.33 -28.24
CA ARG A 445 -14.91 -27.43 -28.20
C ARG A 445 -14.44 -28.37 -27.09
N LYS A 446 -13.21 -28.89 -27.19
CA LYS A 446 -12.59 -29.66 -26.10
C LYS A 446 -12.10 -28.78 -24.95
N ILE A 447 -11.84 -27.50 -25.23
CA ILE A 447 -11.26 -26.51 -24.32
C ILE A 447 -11.93 -25.15 -24.56
N CYS A 448 -12.12 -24.39 -23.49
CA CYS A 448 -12.66 -23.05 -23.58
C CYS A 448 -11.75 -22.17 -24.47
N PRO A 449 -12.29 -21.39 -25.42
CA PRO A 449 -11.50 -20.56 -26.30
C PRO A 449 -10.88 -19.35 -25.60
N HIS A 450 -11.30 -19.05 -24.36
CA HIS A 450 -10.72 -17.97 -23.57
C HIS A 450 -9.25 -18.23 -23.24
N VAL A 451 -8.43 -17.18 -23.28
CA VAL A 451 -7.00 -17.23 -22.97
C VAL A 451 -6.67 -16.09 -22.02
N HIS A 452 -6.24 -16.45 -20.81
CA HIS A 452 -5.87 -15.53 -19.75
C HIS A 452 -4.38 -15.20 -19.76
N LEU A 453 -4.00 -13.98 -19.40
CA LEU A 453 -2.58 -13.61 -19.27
C LEU A 453 -2.06 -14.05 -17.90
N ARG A 454 -1.12 -15.00 -17.90
CA ARG A 454 -0.40 -15.40 -16.69
C ARG A 454 1.05 -15.02 -16.81
N GLU A 455 1.58 -14.38 -15.78
CA GLU A 455 3.01 -14.11 -15.68
C GLU A 455 3.80 -15.42 -15.64
N ARG A 456 4.70 -15.61 -16.60
CA ARG A 456 5.65 -16.73 -16.59
C ARG A 456 7.04 -16.17 -16.44
N ARG A 457 7.70 -16.63 -15.39
CA ARG A 457 9.12 -16.41 -15.18
C ARG A 457 9.90 -17.23 -16.21
N ILE A 458 10.55 -16.55 -17.14
CA ILE A 458 11.39 -17.15 -18.20
C ILE A 458 12.80 -17.39 -17.66
N SER A 459 13.28 -16.49 -16.79
CA SER A 459 14.55 -16.61 -16.08
C SER A 459 14.47 -15.88 -14.74
N ALA A 460 15.54 -15.95 -13.94
CA ALA A 460 15.62 -15.28 -12.65
C ALA A 460 15.26 -13.78 -12.68
N ASN A 461 15.50 -13.12 -13.82
CA ASN A 461 15.34 -11.66 -13.97
C ASN A 461 14.26 -11.25 -15.00
N VAL A 462 13.62 -12.20 -15.69
CA VAL A 462 12.67 -11.91 -16.77
C VAL A 462 11.36 -12.63 -16.52
N ILE A 463 10.31 -11.84 -16.30
CA ILE A 463 8.92 -12.29 -16.23
C ILE A 463 8.21 -11.67 -17.43
N ARG A 464 7.52 -12.49 -18.22
CA ARG A 464 6.68 -12.03 -19.32
C ARG A 464 5.26 -12.54 -19.14
N PRO A 465 4.23 -11.73 -19.43
CA PRO A 465 2.87 -12.22 -19.51
C PRO A 465 2.78 -13.21 -20.68
N VAL A 466 2.33 -14.43 -20.40
CA VAL A 466 2.06 -15.44 -21.41
C VAL A 466 0.59 -15.80 -21.38
N ALA A 467 0.02 -15.85 -22.57
CA ALA A 467 -1.36 -16.27 -22.78
C ALA A 467 -1.49 -17.76 -22.41
N ARG A 468 -2.39 -18.08 -21.49
CA ARG A 468 -2.71 -19.42 -21.00
C ARG A 468 -4.16 -19.73 -21.27
N GLN A 469 -4.44 -20.91 -21.78
CA GLN A 469 -5.80 -21.31 -22.11
C GLN A 469 -6.62 -21.47 -20.84
N CYS A 470 -7.88 -21.03 -20.87
CA CYS A 470 -8.83 -21.22 -19.79
C CYS A 470 -8.97 -22.73 -19.48
N PRO A 471 -8.78 -23.14 -18.21
CA PRO A 471 -8.80 -24.54 -17.83
C PRO A 471 -10.22 -25.12 -17.70
N ASN A 472 -11.24 -24.25 -17.69
CA ASN A 472 -12.63 -24.67 -17.43
C ASN A 472 -13.23 -25.37 -18.65
N ARG A 473 -14.06 -26.38 -18.39
CA ARG A 473 -14.66 -27.21 -19.43
C ARG A 473 -15.73 -26.41 -20.19
N PRO A 474 -15.70 -26.36 -21.53
CA PRO A 474 -16.71 -25.69 -22.32
C PRO A 474 -18.05 -26.44 -22.31
N LEU A 475 -19.14 -25.67 -22.34
CA LEU A 475 -20.51 -26.11 -22.53
C LEU A 475 -20.79 -26.37 -24.03
N ALA A 476 -22.02 -26.78 -24.36
CA ALA A 476 -22.45 -27.01 -25.74
C ALA A 476 -22.28 -25.77 -26.65
N CYS A 477 -22.33 -24.56 -26.07
CA CYS A 477 -22.10 -23.29 -26.76
C CYS A 477 -20.63 -22.98 -27.05
N GLY A 478 -19.69 -23.85 -26.65
CA GLY A 478 -18.25 -23.71 -26.92
C GLY A 478 -17.47 -22.89 -25.90
N TRP A 479 -18.13 -22.13 -25.01
CA TRP A 479 -17.52 -21.42 -23.87
C TRP A 479 -17.74 -22.20 -22.56
N CYS A 480 -16.86 -22.03 -21.56
CA CYS A 480 -17.18 -22.54 -20.21
C CYS A 480 -18.27 -21.70 -19.55
N GLU A 481 -18.89 -22.22 -18.50
CA GLU A 481 -20.02 -21.59 -17.80
C GLU A 481 -19.79 -20.10 -17.46
N GLU A 482 -18.65 -19.79 -16.84
CA GLU A 482 -18.26 -18.42 -16.51
C GLU A 482 -18.20 -17.50 -17.74
N HIS A 483 -17.46 -17.89 -18.78
CA HIS A 483 -17.29 -17.07 -19.98
C HIS A 483 -18.54 -17.02 -20.87
N ALA A 484 -19.38 -18.06 -20.83
CA ALA A 484 -20.69 -18.06 -21.47
C ALA A 484 -21.62 -17.03 -20.80
N THR A 485 -21.59 -16.97 -19.46
CA THR A 485 -22.36 -16.00 -18.66
C THR A 485 -21.87 -14.58 -18.89
N SER A 486 -20.54 -14.35 -18.89
CA SER A 486 -19.95 -13.05 -19.25
C SER A 486 -20.34 -12.59 -20.65
N HIS A 487 -20.31 -13.50 -21.62
CA HIS A 487 -20.71 -13.21 -22.99
C HIS A 487 -22.21 -12.86 -23.09
N GLU A 488 -23.08 -13.62 -22.43
CA GLU A 488 -24.52 -13.35 -22.40
C GLU A 488 -24.84 -12.00 -21.76
N LEU A 489 -24.14 -11.67 -20.66
CA LEU A 489 -24.30 -10.40 -19.96
C LEU A 489 -23.88 -9.21 -20.84
N LEU A 490 -22.76 -9.30 -21.57
CA LEU A 490 -22.34 -8.28 -22.52
C LEU A 490 -23.35 -8.11 -23.68
N CYS A 491 -23.93 -9.21 -24.17
CA CYS A 491 -24.99 -9.18 -25.19
C CYS A 491 -26.29 -8.56 -24.67
N LEU A 492 -26.61 -8.73 -23.38
CA LEU A 492 -27.78 -8.10 -22.76
C LEU A 492 -27.55 -6.61 -22.55
N LEU A 493 -26.35 -6.20 -22.11
CA LEU A 493 -25.97 -4.80 -21.99
C LEU A 493 -26.06 -4.10 -23.36
N SER A 494 -25.56 -4.72 -24.43
CA SER A 494 -25.69 -4.13 -25.77
C SER A 494 -27.13 -3.97 -26.23
N LYS A 495 -28.03 -4.88 -25.84
CA LYS A 495 -29.48 -4.76 -26.11
C LYS A 495 -30.18 -3.67 -25.29
N LEU A 496 -29.63 -3.34 -24.12
CA LEU A 496 -30.07 -2.23 -23.27
C LEU A 496 -29.43 -0.89 -23.71
N ALA A 497 -28.91 -0.82 -24.94
CA ALA A 497 -28.27 0.34 -25.54
C ALA A 497 -26.98 0.81 -24.83
N TYR A 498 -26.35 -0.06 -24.03
CA TYR A 498 -24.95 0.13 -23.66
C TYR A 498 -24.06 -0.13 -24.90
N PRO A 499 -22.90 0.53 -25.03
CA PRO A 499 -22.03 0.34 -26.19
C PRO A 499 -21.65 -1.14 -26.35
N ALA A 500 -21.83 -1.67 -27.55
CA ALA A 500 -21.46 -3.05 -27.86
C ALA A 500 -19.93 -3.16 -27.92
N LEU A 501 -19.36 -4.10 -27.16
CA LEU A 501 -17.94 -4.40 -27.19
C LEU A 501 -17.69 -5.61 -28.10
N GLU A 502 -16.94 -5.42 -29.20
CA GLU A 502 -16.44 -6.53 -30.01
C GLU A 502 -15.20 -7.12 -29.36
N LEU A 503 -15.39 -8.10 -28.47
CA LEU A 503 -14.29 -8.76 -27.78
C LEU A 503 -13.83 -10.00 -28.55
N GLY A 504 -12.53 -10.05 -28.88
CA GLY A 504 -11.88 -11.30 -29.28
C GLY A 504 -11.83 -12.30 -28.12
N ALA A 505 -11.44 -13.56 -28.39
CA ALA A 505 -11.49 -14.62 -27.38
C ALA A 505 -10.64 -14.36 -26.11
N ARG A 506 -9.65 -13.47 -26.18
CA ARG A 506 -8.81 -13.01 -25.05
C ARG A 506 -9.45 -11.91 -24.20
N GLY A 507 -10.47 -11.22 -24.72
CA GLY A 507 -11.13 -10.09 -24.06
C GLY A 507 -12.35 -10.49 -23.22
N ILE A 508 -12.86 -11.72 -23.37
CA ILE A 508 -13.95 -12.25 -22.52
C ILE A 508 -13.40 -12.67 -21.15
N GLU A 509 -12.53 -11.87 -20.54
CA GLU A 509 -12.05 -12.06 -19.16
C GLU A 509 -12.89 -11.23 -18.17
N ALA A 510 -13.79 -10.40 -18.71
CA ALA A 510 -14.71 -9.57 -17.95
C ALA A 510 -15.83 -10.43 -17.35
N GLY A 511 -15.58 -10.97 -16.15
CA GLY A 511 -16.60 -11.56 -15.29
C GLY A 511 -17.79 -10.62 -15.06
N VAL A 512 -18.87 -11.15 -14.46
CA VAL A 512 -20.09 -10.40 -14.11
C VAL A 512 -19.78 -9.06 -13.43
N ALA A 513 -18.77 -9.02 -12.55
CA ALA A 513 -18.34 -7.80 -11.86
C ALA A 513 -17.85 -6.68 -12.80
N ASN A 514 -17.16 -7.01 -13.89
CA ASN A 514 -16.63 -6.03 -14.83
C ASN A 514 -17.73 -5.49 -15.75
N ALA A 515 -18.70 -6.32 -16.13
CA ALA A 515 -19.87 -5.91 -16.89
C ALA A 515 -20.86 -5.09 -16.04
N GLU A 516 -21.04 -5.44 -14.76
CA GLU A 516 -21.79 -4.62 -13.79
C GLU A 516 -21.13 -3.26 -13.56
N TRP A 517 -19.80 -3.25 -13.42
CA TRP A 517 -19.03 -2.01 -13.31
C TRP A 517 -19.15 -1.16 -14.57
N TYR A 518 -19.05 -1.77 -15.75
CA TYR A 518 -19.25 -1.11 -17.04
C TYR A 518 -20.65 -0.48 -17.18
N ALA A 519 -21.71 -1.19 -16.76
CA ALA A 519 -23.07 -0.66 -16.80
C ALA A 519 -23.27 0.56 -15.88
N CYS A 520 -22.57 0.61 -14.74
CA CYS A 520 -22.56 1.78 -13.86
C CYS A 520 -21.89 3.01 -14.50
N LEU A 521 -20.97 2.82 -15.45
CA LEU A 521 -20.15 3.88 -16.03
C LEU A 521 -20.80 4.62 -17.22
N VAL A 522 -21.88 4.08 -17.80
CA VAL A 522 -22.41 4.59 -19.10
C VAL A 522 -23.77 5.28 -19.00
N SER A 523 -24.54 5.09 -17.91
CA SER A 523 -25.80 5.83 -17.72
C SER A 523 -26.16 6.00 -16.24
N HIS A 524 -26.10 7.23 -15.74
CA HIS A 524 -26.39 7.54 -14.33
C HIS A 524 -27.90 7.44 -13.98
N LYS A 525 -28.80 7.41 -14.99
CA LYS A 525 -30.26 7.46 -14.76
C LYS A 525 -30.93 6.09 -14.66
N HIS A 526 -30.36 5.03 -15.23
CA HIS A 526 -31.00 3.70 -15.31
C HIS A 526 -30.13 2.52 -14.85
N ALA A 527 -28.81 2.70 -14.69
CA ALA A 527 -27.88 1.60 -14.36
C ALA A 527 -28.27 0.79 -13.12
N THR A 528 -28.72 1.45 -12.05
CA THR A 528 -29.11 0.75 -10.81
C THR A 528 -30.31 -0.19 -10.99
N GLU A 529 -31.28 0.19 -11.82
CA GLU A 529 -32.49 -0.60 -12.08
C GLU A 529 -32.23 -1.71 -13.11
N ASP A 530 -31.43 -1.43 -14.14
CA ASP A 530 -31.02 -2.43 -15.13
C ASP A 530 -30.08 -3.48 -14.51
N ILE A 531 -29.12 -3.08 -13.67
CA ILE A 531 -28.28 -4.01 -12.88
C ILE A 531 -29.14 -4.84 -11.93
N ARG A 532 -30.15 -4.25 -11.28
CA ARG A 532 -31.08 -5.00 -10.42
C ARG A 532 -31.89 -6.03 -11.22
N ARG A 533 -32.37 -5.69 -12.41
CA ARG A 533 -33.10 -6.61 -13.32
C ARG A 533 -32.21 -7.71 -13.88
N LEU A 534 -30.98 -7.38 -14.26
CA LEU A 534 -29.96 -8.34 -14.69
C LEU A 534 -29.63 -9.31 -13.54
N LYS A 535 -29.35 -8.79 -12.34
CA LYS A 535 -29.17 -9.60 -11.13
C LYS A 535 -30.37 -10.51 -10.91
N ALA A 536 -31.60 -9.99 -10.92
CA ALA A 536 -32.81 -10.81 -10.73
C ALA A 536 -32.99 -11.90 -11.80
N ARG A 537 -32.69 -11.61 -13.07
CA ARG A 537 -32.76 -12.58 -14.19
C ARG A 537 -31.73 -13.71 -14.07
N PHE A 538 -30.52 -13.40 -13.59
CA PHE A 538 -29.48 -14.40 -13.35
C PHE A 538 -29.53 -14.99 -11.92
N SER A 539 -30.35 -14.44 -11.02
CA SER A 539 -30.68 -14.98 -9.70
C SER A 539 -31.87 -15.94 -9.74
N LEU A 540 -32.77 -15.81 -10.72
CA LEU A 540 -33.86 -16.75 -10.98
C LEU A 540 -33.34 -17.91 -11.85
N ALA A 541 -32.80 -18.89 -11.14
CA ALA A 541 -32.31 -20.19 -11.57
C ALA A 541 -33.37 -21.06 -12.29
N PRO A 542 -33.04 -22.29 -12.69
CA PRO A 542 -33.49 -23.37 -11.80
C PRO A 542 -32.63 -24.64 -11.76
N ALA A 543 -32.83 -25.37 -10.65
CA ALA A 543 -32.93 -26.84 -10.51
C ALA A 543 -31.74 -27.74 -10.85
#